data_AF-A0A0G2EBW8-F1
#
_entry.id   AF-A0A0G2EBW8-F1
#
_cell.length_a   1.000
_cell.length_b   1.000
_cell.length_c   1.000
_cell.angle_alpha   90.00
_cell.angle_beta   90.00
_cell.angle_gamma   90.00
#
_symmetry.space_group_name_H-M   'P 1'
#
loop_
_entity.id
_entity.type
_entity.pdbx_description
1 polymer ?
#
loop_
_entity_poly.entity_id
_entity_poly.type
_entity_poly.pdbx_seq_one_letter_code
_entity_poly.pdbx_strand_id
1 'polypeptide(L)'
;MKNVVTSGQAYTSSDIDWTIKYFYQFVVCDSDNASPVGRTKTAPAPDDDVSELSVAVYSCSNYPFGFFNAFGNSVRKDSVDYVLHLGDFIYEYAEGAYGWGWAIDRVSQPNKEIRTLYDYRKRHASYRADRDATLSFASYAWIPVWDDHEVGDNTWRDGMADHNNTEDSFIQDGLAYGGAGLTFDQRKMNAVRAYFEWMPIRQVEMDDNLRIWRSFSLGNLVDIIMLDTRQYDRSVTDLYWNTEYIHEIQNDAGRFYNQLTKSKNRGAAWRLIGSQIVFSRLNQSTTGGVDDPYNMDAWDGYQANRNRTFQHLYNNNITNNIVMAGDSHIPEAVRAKFYGIPTLVQRTPLEVSLANFTVLRDANAVQRPVAGGVVESGAVKFGEVLQTNLTYDTATGEYSVHNLSTFGYNQIID
;
A
#
# COMPACT_ATOMS: atom_id res chain seq x y z
N MET A 1 32.79 2.89 -2.37
CA MET A 1 32.30 4.14 -3.02
C MET A 1 33.37 4.62 -3.99
N LYS A 2 33.07 4.82 -5.28
CA LYS A 2 34.07 5.20 -6.29
C LYS A 2 34.06 6.68 -6.69
N ASN A 3 33.04 7.46 -6.31
CA ASN A 3 32.95 8.89 -6.61
C ASN A 3 32.52 9.66 -5.36
N VAL A 4 33.48 10.11 -4.54
CA VAL A 4 33.21 11.00 -3.41
C VAL A 4 33.42 12.43 -3.90
N VAL A 5 32.34 13.19 -4.05
CA VAL A 5 32.36 14.59 -4.55
C VAL A 5 32.83 15.55 -3.45
N THR A 6 32.53 15.23 -2.19
CA THR A 6 33.03 15.92 -1.00
C THR A 6 32.93 14.98 0.22
N SER A 7 33.76 15.18 1.24
CA SER A 7 33.72 14.42 2.49
C SER A 7 33.90 15.35 3.68
N GLY A 8 33.14 15.12 4.75
CA GLY A 8 33.23 15.87 6.00
C GLY A 8 32.49 15.17 7.13
N GLN A 9 32.53 15.76 8.33
CA GLN A 9 31.68 15.38 9.45
C GLN A 9 30.57 16.42 9.60
N ALA A 10 29.32 15.96 9.70
CA ALA A 10 28.16 16.80 9.95
C ALA A 10 27.36 16.21 11.11
N TYR A 11 26.79 17.08 11.94
CA TYR A 11 25.85 16.70 12.98
C TYR A 11 24.44 16.84 12.41
N THR A 12 23.68 15.74 12.39
CA THR A 12 22.25 15.76 12.10
C THR A 12 21.48 15.62 13.41
N SER A 13 20.34 16.29 13.49
CA SER A 13 19.40 16.22 14.61
C SER A 13 17.97 16.20 14.05
N SER A 14 16.95 16.15 14.91
CA SER A 14 15.56 16.39 14.46
C SER A 14 15.38 17.73 13.73
N ASP A 15 16.29 18.68 13.94
CA ASP A 15 16.15 20.07 13.50
C ASP A 15 17.09 20.43 12.34
N ILE A 16 17.99 19.52 11.95
CA ILE A 16 18.98 19.72 10.88
C ILE A 16 19.02 18.46 10.02
N ASP A 17 18.31 18.50 8.89
CA ASP A 17 18.26 17.42 7.91
C ASP A 17 18.90 17.86 6.58
N TRP A 18 19.73 16.99 6.04
CA TRP A 18 20.31 17.10 4.71
C TRP A 18 19.97 15.79 4.01
N THR A 19 19.61 15.80 2.73
CA THR A 19 19.42 14.55 1.98
C THR A 19 20.74 13.80 1.85
N ILE A 20 20.99 12.86 2.75
CA ILE A 20 22.27 12.14 2.83
C ILE A 20 22.01 10.64 2.97
N LYS A 21 22.81 9.86 2.26
CA LYS A 21 22.89 8.41 2.46
C LYS A 21 23.83 8.15 3.64
N TYR A 22 23.31 7.56 4.71
CA TYR A 22 24.10 7.20 5.89
C TYR A 22 24.09 5.69 6.12
N PHE A 23 25.17 5.21 6.73
CA PHE A 23 25.28 3.85 7.23
C PHE A 23 25.07 3.87 8.74
N TYR A 24 24.46 2.81 9.27
CA TYR A 24 24.20 2.66 10.71
C TYR A 24 24.46 1.22 11.15
N GLN A 25 24.78 1.04 12.43
CA GLN A 25 24.96 -0.27 13.06
C GLN A 25 24.57 -0.15 14.53
N PHE A 26 23.97 -1.20 15.09
CA PHE A 26 23.66 -1.29 16.51
C PHE A 26 24.62 -2.25 17.19
N VAL A 27 25.08 -1.91 18.38
CA VAL A 27 25.93 -2.76 19.22
C VAL A 27 25.27 -2.88 20.58
N VAL A 28 25.16 -4.10 21.09
CA VAL A 28 24.68 -4.32 22.46
C VAL A 28 25.77 -3.82 23.41
N CYS A 29 25.41 -2.88 24.29
CA CYS A 29 26.33 -2.30 25.27
C CYS A 29 27.11 -3.40 26.01
N ASP A 30 28.40 -3.17 26.20
CA ASP A 30 29.31 -4.09 26.90
C ASP A 30 29.44 -5.49 26.25
N SER A 31 29.30 -5.58 24.91
CA SER A 31 29.52 -6.82 24.16
C SER A 31 30.07 -6.58 22.76
N ASP A 32 30.64 -7.63 22.15
CA ASP A 32 31.03 -7.64 20.73
C ASP A 32 29.86 -7.99 19.79
N ASN A 33 28.63 -8.07 20.31
CA ASN A 33 27.45 -8.41 19.52
C ASN A 33 26.94 -7.18 18.76
N ALA A 34 27.25 -7.14 17.47
CA ALA A 34 26.86 -6.08 16.56
C ALA A 34 25.85 -6.56 15.52
N SER A 35 24.89 -5.70 15.17
CA SER A 35 23.98 -5.93 14.04
C SER A 35 24.75 -5.94 12.71
N PRO A 36 24.15 -6.44 11.61
CA PRO A 36 24.61 -6.07 10.28
C PRO A 36 24.63 -4.54 10.11
N VAL A 37 25.52 -4.05 9.24
CA VAL A 37 25.55 -2.63 8.86
C VAL A 37 24.37 -2.36 7.93
N GLY A 38 23.51 -1.44 8.36
CA GLY A 38 22.44 -0.91 7.55
C GLY A 38 22.83 0.37 6.82
N ARG A 39 22.00 0.79 5.89
CA ARG A 39 22.03 2.09 5.22
C ARG A 39 20.63 2.66 5.12
N THR A 40 20.54 3.98 5.08
CA THR A 40 19.27 4.69 4.91
C THR A 40 19.50 5.99 4.12
N LYS A 41 18.42 6.59 3.65
CA LYS A 41 18.40 7.91 3.00
C LYS A 41 17.39 8.78 3.76
N THR A 42 17.81 9.96 4.19
CA THR A 42 16.91 10.96 4.80
C THR A 42 16.03 11.61 3.73
N ALA A 43 14.85 12.07 4.16
CA ALA A 43 13.95 12.80 3.29
C ALA A 43 14.54 14.18 2.92
N PRO A 44 14.44 14.64 1.67
CA PRO A 44 14.66 16.05 1.36
C PRO A 44 13.73 16.96 2.14
N ALA A 45 14.18 18.20 2.38
CA ALA A 45 13.33 19.21 3.00
C ALA A 45 12.14 19.51 2.08
N PRO A 46 11.00 19.98 2.61
CA PRO A 46 9.77 20.17 1.83
C PRO A 46 9.90 21.11 0.61
N ASP A 47 10.88 22.02 0.63
CA ASP A 47 11.10 23.03 -0.42
C ASP A 47 12.37 22.76 -1.24
N ASP A 48 13.07 21.64 -1.00
CA ASP A 48 14.24 21.24 -1.79
C ASP A 48 13.82 20.99 -3.25
N ASP A 49 14.70 21.37 -4.18
CA ASP A 49 14.50 21.10 -5.60
C ASP A 49 14.91 19.66 -5.92
N VAL A 50 13.91 18.79 -6.07
CA VAL A 50 14.09 17.35 -6.30
C VAL A 50 13.66 17.02 -7.72
N SER A 51 14.60 16.57 -8.56
CA SER A 51 14.31 16.23 -9.96
C SER A 51 13.82 14.80 -10.15
N GLU A 52 14.18 13.88 -9.26
CA GLU A 52 13.81 12.47 -9.34
C GLU A 52 13.65 11.81 -7.96
N LEU A 53 12.77 10.81 -7.90
CA LEU A 53 12.53 9.98 -6.73
C LEU A 53 12.18 8.56 -7.19
N SER A 54 12.80 7.54 -6.60
CA SER A 54 12.47 6.14 -6.87
C SER A 54 11.85 5.47 -5.65
N VAL A 55 10.65 4.91 -5.80
CA VAL A 55 9.95 4.17 -4.72
C VAL A 55 9.69 2.72 -5.13
N ALA A 56 9.85 1.80 -4.19
CA ALA A 56 9.30 0.45 -4.30
C ALA A 56 7.99 0.38 -3.51
N VAL A 57 6.99 -0.28 -4.07
CA VAL A 57 5.68 -0.45 -3.45
C VAL A 57 5.43 -1.93 -3.24
N TYR A 58 5.09 -2.31 -2.02
CA TYR A 58 4.82 -3.69 -1.62
C TYR A 58 3.56 -3.77 -0.77
N SER A 59 2.96 -4.95 -0.75
CA SER A 59 1.91 -5.38 0.17
C SER A 59 1.93 -6.91 0.23
N CYS A 60 1.07 -7.51 1.05
CA CYS A 60 0.66 -8.90 0.88
C CYS A 60 1.82 -9.90 0.88
N SER A 61 2.62 -9.85 1.94
CA SER A 61 3.89 -10.58 2.04
C SER A 61 3.73 -11.91 2.76
N ASN A 62 2.75 -12.73 2.35
CA ASN A 62 2.44 -13.96 3.07
C ASN A 62 3.62 -14.96 3.06
N TYR A 63 4.28 -15.11 4.21
CA TYR A 63 5.52 -15.89 4.37
C TYR A 63 5.44 -17.33 3.86
N PRO A 64 4.36 -18.10 4.09
CA PRO A 64 4.23 -19.47 3.59
C PRO A 64 3.98 -19.56 2.07
N PHE A 65 3.59 -18.48 1.38
CA PHE A 65 3.35 -18.49 -0.07
C PHE A 65 4.63 -18.37 -0.91
N GLY A 66 5.74 -17.93 -0.32
CA GLY A 66 7.00 -17.89 -1.05
C GLY A 66 8.10 -17.09 -0.38
N PHE A 67 9.26 -17.11 -1.04
CA PHE A 67 10.43 -16.33 -0.63
C PHE A 67 10.26 -14.86 -0.99
N PHE A 68 10.77 -13.96 -0.15
CA PHE A 68 10.66 -12.51 -0.36
C PHE A 68 11.65 -11.96 -1.40
N ASN A 69 11.83 -12.68 -2.51
CA ASN A 69 12.70 -12.31 -3.62
C ASN A 69 12.44 -10.89 -4.14
N ALA A 70 11.19 -10.44 -4.11
CA ALA A 70 10.79 -9.09 -4.52
C ALA A 70 11.47 -7.99 -3.67
N PHE A 71 11.63 -8.23 -2.36
CA PHE A 71 12.33 -7.32 -1.45
C PHE A 71 13.83 -7.31 -1.74
N GLY A 72 14.46 -8.48 -1.85
CA GLY A 72 15.89 -8.55 -2.12
C GLY A 72 16.26 -8.04 -3.51
N ASN A 73 15.38 -8.20 -4.51
CA ASN A 73 15.67 -7.77 -5.88
C ASN A 73 15.78 -6.25 -6.01
N SER A 74 14.97 -5.48 -5.29
CA SER A 74 15.11 -4.02 -5.28
C SER A 74 16.42 -3.60 -4.61
N VAL A 75 16.85 -4.30 -3.56
CA VAL A 75 18.14 -4.05 -2.90
C VAL A 75 19.31 -4.37 -3.82
N ARG A 76 19.31 -5.55 -4.45
CA ARG A 76 20.37 -6.00 -5.37
C ARG A 76 20.54 -5.09 -6.58
N LYS A 77 19.45 -4.45 -7.04
CA LYS A 77 19.48 -3.46 -8.14
C LYS A 77 19.91 -2.06 -7.70
N ASP A 78 19.90 -1.78 -6.40
CA ASP A 78 20.20 -0.47 -5.80
C ASP A 78 19.52 0.72 -6.51
N SER A 79 18.23 0.55 -6.83
CA SER A 79 17.49 1.47 -7.70
C SER A 79 16.31 2.15 -7.02
N VAL A 80 16.27 2.15 -5.69
CA VAL A 80 15.12 2.62 -4.89
C VAL A 80 15.64 3.52 -3.77
N ASP A 81 14.93 4.62 -3.52
CA ASP A 81 15.21 5.53 -2.41
C ASP A 81 14.41 5.15 -1.15
N TYR A 82 13.11 4.84 -1.33
CA TYR A 82 12.17 4.54 -0.25
C TYR A 82 11.30 3.33 -0.57
N VAL A 83 10.91 2.59 0.46
CA VAL A 83 9.94 1.49 0.36
C VAL A 83 8.61 1.91 0.96
N LEU A 84 7.54 1.80 0.19
CA LEU A 84 6.16 1.95 0.68
C LEU A 84 5.59 0.55 0.88
N HIS A 85 5.12 0.25 2.09
CA HIS A 85 4.41 -1.00 2.37
C HIS A 85 2.96 -0.69 2.70
N LEU A 86 2.02 -1.21 1.91
CA LEU A 86 0.61 -0.83 1.94
C LEU A 86 -0.23 -1.69 2.87
N GLY A 87 0.39 -2.66 3.55
CA GLY A 87 -0.22 -3.54 4.54
C GLY A 87 -0.03 -5.01 4.22
N ASP A 88 -0.48 -5.87 5.13
CA ASP A 88 -0.27 -7.32 5.10
C ASP A 88 1.20 -7.72 5.07
N PHE A 89 2.01 -7.09 5.93
CA PHE A 89 3.38 -7.52 6.12
C PHE A 89 3.41 -8.89 6.81
N ILE A 90 2.47 -9.16 7.72
CA ILE A 90 2.24 -10.46 8.33
C ILE A 90 0.85 -10.98 7.99
N TYR A 91 0.65 -12.28 8.15
CA TYR A 91 -0.66 -12.92 8.22
C TYR A 91 -0.79 -13.62 9.57
N GLU A 92 -2.00 -13.81 10.06
CA GLU A 92 -2.37 -14.30 11.39
C GLU A 92 -2.47 -15.83 11.49
N TYR A 93 -2.67 -16.48 10.36
CA TYR A 93 -3.11 -17.87 10.28
C TYR A 93 -2.09 -18.92 10.71
N ALA A 94 -2.60 -20.12 10.97
CA ALA A 94 -1.80 -21.34 11.06
C ALA A 94 -1.42 -21.87 9.67
N GLU A 95 -0.43 -22.77 9.63
CA GLU A 95 -0.14 -23.58 8.44
C GLU A 95 -1.39 -24.34 7.99
N GLY A 96 -1.68 -24.29 6.69
CA GLY A 96 -2.79 -24.99 6.06
C GLY A 96 -4.13 -24.25 6.11
N ALA A 97 -4.25 -23.14 6.84
CA ALA A 97 -5.44 -22.29 6.80
C ALA A 97 -5.39 -21.33 5.60
N TYR A 98 -4.39 -20.44 5.56
CA TYR A 98 -4.14 -19.56 4.41
C TYR A 98 -2.62 -19.42 4.18
N GLY A 99 -2.04 -20.46 3.59
CA GLY A 99 -0.58 -20.64 3.51
C GLY A 99 -0.19 -22.10 3.65
N TRP A 100 0.64 -22.62 2.73
CA TRP A 100 1.15 -24.00 2.77
C TRP A 100 2.68 -24.01 2.64
N GLY A 101 3.36 -23.57 3.71
CA GLY A 101 4.80 -23.40 3.75
C GLY A 101 5.60 -24.68 3.97
N TRP A 102 4.97 -25.80 4.35
CA TRP A 102 5.68 -27.05 4.70
C TRP A 102 6.64 -27.52 3.60
N ALA A 103 6.22 -27.49 2.34
CA ALA A 103 7.01 -27.96 1.21
C ALA A 103 8.26 -27.12 0.94
N ILE A 104 8.34 -25.90 1.47
CA ILE A 104 9.43 -24.95 1.24
C ILE A 104 10.09 -24.46 2.53
N ASP A 105 9.83 -25.12 3.66
CA ASP A 105 10.34 -24.77 5.00
C ASP A 105 10.01 -23.32 5.40
N ARG A 106 8.76 -22.90 5.14
CA ARG A 106 8.27 -21.55 5.45
C ARG A 106 7.00 -21.55 6.29
N VAL A 107 6.99 -22.36 7.35
CA VAL A 107 5.90 -22.38 8.32
C VAL A 107 6.04 -21.19 9.28
N SER A 108 5.09 -20.27 9.24
CA SER A 108 5.01 -19.12 10.16
C SER A 108 4.96 -19.55 11.63
N GLN A 109 5.60 -18.78 12.50
CA GLN A 109 5.66 -19.09 13.94
C GLN A 109 4.86 -18.07 14.77
N PRO A 110 4.16 -18.48 15.84
CA PRO A 110 3.84 -19.87 16.15
C PRO A 110 2.92 -20.46 15.07
N ASN A 111 2.97 -21.78 14.87
CA ASN A 111 2.08 -22.46 13.93
C ASN A 111 0.67 -22.62 14.54
N LYS A 112 -0.06 -21.51 14.62
CA LYS A 112 -1.46 -21.38 15.05
C LYS A 112 -1.99 -20.01 14.63
N GLU A 113 -3.29 -19.81 14.76
CA GLU A 113 -3.92 -18.49 14.74
C GLU A 113 -3.35 -17.61 15.87
N ILE A 114 -2.82 -16.43 15.55
CA ILE A 114 -2.20 -15.53 16.55
C ILE A 114 -3.23 -14.64 17.25
N ARG A 115 -3.13 -14.52 18.57
CA ARG A 115 -4.08 -13.74 19.39
C ARG A 115 -3.40 -12.91 20.48
N THR A 116 -2.44 -13.51 21.18
CA THR A 116 -1.73 -12.85 22.27
C THR A 116 -0.62 -11.97 21.74
N LEU A 117 -0.17 -10.98 22.54
CA LEU A 117 1.00 -10.17 22.20
C LEU A 117 2.25 -11.01 21.91
N TYR A 118 2.45 -12.13 22.63
CA TYR A 118 3.55 -13.04 22.36
C TYR A 118 3.44 -13.68 20.97
N ASP A 119 2.23 -14.09 20.58
CA ASP A 119 1.99 -14.69 19.27
C ASP A 119 2.31 -13.69 18.14
N TYR A 120 1.82 -12.46 18.23
CA TYR A 120 2.12 -11.41 17.23
C TYR A 120 3.61 -11.07 17.16
N ARG A 121 4.30 -10.93 18.29
CA ARG A 121 5.75 -10.71 18.31
C ARG A 121 6.49 -11.85 17.63
N LYS A 122 6.09 -13.09 17.91
CA LYS A 122 6.73 -14.27 17.31
C LYS A 122 6.43 -14.38 15.82
N ARG A 123 5.24 -13.94 15.36
CA ARG A 123 4.88 -13.86 13.95
C ARG A 123 5.72 -12.83 13.20
N HIS A 124 5.82 -11.61 13.72
CA HIS A 124 6.73 -10.61 13.15
C HIS A 124 8.17 -11.12 13.10
N ALA A 125 8.64 -11.81 14.15
CA ALA A 125 9.96 -12.41 14.16
C ALA A 125 10.16 -13.44 13.05
N SER A 126 9.16 -14.28 12.75
CA SER A 126 9.29 -15.28 11.67
C SER A 126 9.33 -14.63 10.29
N TYR A 127 8.50 -13.62 10.03
CA TYR A 127 8.50 -12.92 8.75
C TYR A 127 9.79 -12.10 8.56
N ARG A 128 10.26 -11.41 9.60
CA ARG A 128 11.50 -10.62 9.55
C ARG A 128 12.77 -11.47 9.52
N ALA A 129 12.71 -12.74 9.89
CA ALA A 129 13.84 -13.66 9.77
C ALA A 129 14.16 -14.04 8.32
N ASP A 130 13.27 -13.75 7.36
CA ASP A 130 13.58 -13.88 5.94
C ASP A 130 14.80 -12.99 5.58
N ARG A 131 15.75 -13.57 4.84
CA ARG A 131 17.01 -12.90 4.49
C ARG A 131 16.80 -11.70 3.58
N ASP A 132 15.85 -11.77 2.65
CA ASP A 132 15.55 -10.68 1.71
C ASP A 132 14.70 -9.60 2.38
N ALA A 133 13.84 -9.94 3.36
CA ALA A 133 13.24 -8.92 4.25
C ALA A 133 14.32 -8.21 5.09
N THR A 134 15.16 -8.97 5.80
CA THR A 134 16.25 -8.40 6.62
C THR A 134 17.12 -7.46 5.78
N LEU A 135 17.49 -7.89 4.57
CA LEU A 135 18.29 -7.10 3.63
C LEU A 135 17.58 -5.79 3.22
N SER A 136 16.28 -5.83 2.95
CA SER A 136 15.50 -4.64 2.58
C SER A 136 15.33 -3.65 3.74
N PHE A 137 14.98 -4.13 4.94
CA PHE A 137 14.92 -3.29 6.14
C PHE A 137 16.26 -2.66 6.49
N ALA A 138 17.36 -3.40 6.29
CA ALA A 138 18.70 -2.87 6.50
C ALA A 138 19.11 -1.86 5.41
N SER A 139 18.48 -1.85 4.23
CA SER A 139 18.96 -1.09 3.07
C SER A 139 18.15 0.15 2.73
N TYR A 140 16.89 0.23 3.14
CA TYR A 140 15.97 1.27 2.72
C TYR A 140 15.18 1.83 3.90
N ALA A 141 14.79 3.10 3.81
CA ALA A 141 13.79 3.67 4.69
C ALA A 141 12.41 3.17 4.26
N TRP A 142 11.75 2.42 5.15
CA TRP A 142 10.39 1.93 4.93
C TRP A 142 9.39 2.94 5.47
N ILE A 143 8.32 3.16 4.70
CA ILE A 143 7.14 3.94 5.06
C ILE A 143 5.96 2.97 5.07
N PRO A 144 5.79 2.17 6.15
CA PRO A 144 4.76 1.16 6.18
C PRO A 144 3.44 1.70 6.72
N VAL A 145 2.35 1.10 6.30
CA VAL A 145 1.04 1.16 6.96
C VAL A 145 0.49 -0.25 7.10
N TRP A 146 -0.41 -0.47 8.05
CA TRP A 146 -1.11 -1.73 8.18
C TRP A 146 -2.30 -1.80 7.22
N ASP A 147 -2.68 -3.02 6.90
CA ASP A 147 -4.00 -3.39 6.39
C ASP A 147 -4.70 -4.25 7.45
N ASP A 148 -5.44 -5.28 7.06
CA ASP A 148 -6.24 -6.08 7.97
C ASP A 148 -5.45 -7.21 8.61
N HIS A 149 -4.64 -7.97 7.86
CA HIS A 149 -3.93 -9.15 8.37
C HIS A 149 -2.84 -8.85 9.42
N GLU A 150 -2.49 -7.57 9.63
CA GLU A 150 -1.76 -7.15 10.83
C GLU A 150 -2.51 -7.47 12.13
N VAL A 151 -3.85 -7.50 12.09
CA VAL A 151 -4.73 -7.87 13.19
C VAL A 151 -5.43 -9.19 12.86
N GLY A 152 -6.15 -9.25 11.75
CA GLY A 152 -6.88 -10.41 11.25
C GLY A 152 -7.75 -10.06 10.05
N ASP A 153 -8.18 -11.07 9.34
CA ASP A 153 -8.96 -11.00 8.10
C ASP A 153 -10.16 -10.04 8.18
N ASN A 154 -10.27 -9.18 7.17
CA ASN A 154 -11.30 -8.15 7.01
C ASN A 154 -11.58 -7.34 8.29
N THR A 155 -10.53 -6.97 9.02
CA THR A 155 -10.67 -6.12 10.21
C THR A 155 -11.16 -4.72 9.89
N TRP A 156 -11.94 -4.17 10.81
CA TRP A 156 -12.44 -2.80 10.79
C TRP A 156 -12.33 -2.19 12.19
N ARG A 157 -12.98 -1.04 12.44
CA ARG A 157 -12.87 -0.34 13.72
C ARG A 157 -13.26 -1.23 14.92
N ASP A 158 -14.37 -1.96 14.84
CA ASP A 158 -14.94 -2.66 16.00
C ASP A 158 -15.01 -4.20 15.83
N GLY A 159 -14.40 -4.78 14.79
CA GLY A 159 -14.37 -6.24 14.59
C GLY A 159 -13.52 -6.73 13.42
N MET A 160 -13.67 -8.02 13.11
CA MET A 160 -13.04 -8.76 12.00
C MET A 160 -13.98 -9.85 11.48
N ALA A 161 -13.63 -10.53 10.37
CA ALA A 161 -14.46 -11.57 9.75
C ALA A 161 -14.96 -12.61 10.77
N ASP A 162 -14.03 -13.13 11.58
CA ASP A 162 -14.30 -14.21 12.54
C ASP A 162 -14.55 -13.74 13.98
N HIS A 163 -14.54 -12.43 14.27
CA HIS A 163 -14.73 -11.95 15.66
C HIS A 163 -15.20 -10.48 15.75
N ASN A 164 -16.35 -10.24 16.40
CA ASN A 164 -16.97 -8.92 16.50
C ASN A 164 -17.52 -8.60 17.92
N ASN A 165 -16.89 -9.12 18.98
CA ASN A 165 -17.27 -8.90 20.38
C ASN A 165 -18.73 -9.31 20.74
N THR A 166 -19.35 -10.24 20.00
CA THR A 166 -20.63 -10.87 20.36
C THR A 166 -20.42 -12.19 21.10
N GLU A 167 -21.36 -12.60 21.95
CA GLU A 167 -21.29 -13.89 22.69
C GLU A 167 -21.01 -15.07 21.76
N ASP A 168 -21.72 -15.13 20.62
CA ASP A 168 -21.51 -16.17 19.62
C ASP A 168 -20.09 -16.14 19.04
N SER A 169 -19.56 -14.95 18.72
CA SER A 169 -18.20 -14.84 18.21
C SER A 169 -17.13 -15.25 19.23
N PHE A 170 -17.36 -15.01 20.53
CA PHE A 170 -16.49 -15.51 21.60
C PHE A 170 -16.52 -17.04 21.72
N ILE A 171 -17.72 -17.63 21.61
CA ILE A 171 -17.90 -19.09 21.65
C ILE A 171 -17.20 -19.71 20.43
N GLN A 172 -17.44 -19.18 19.23
CA GLN A 172 -16.81 -19.68 18.00
C GLN A 172 -15.30 -19.54 18.06
N ASP A 173 -14.76 -18.42 18.56
CA ASP A 173 -13.32 -18.24 18.73
C ASP A 173 -12.71 -19.27 19.68
N GLY A 174 -13.39 -19.50 20.81
CA GLY A 174 -13.04 -20.52 21.79
C GLY A 174 -12.96 -21.92 21.17
N LEU A 175 -13.97 -22.29 20.39
CA LEU A 175 -14.11 -23.60 19.77
C LEU A 175 -13.15 -23.81 18.60
N ALA A 176 -13.02 -22.83 17.70
CA ALA A 176 -12.26 -22.95 16.46
C ALA A 176 -10.75 -22.84 16.71
N TYR A 177 -10.33 -21.95 17.61
CA TYR A 177 -8.92 -21.58 17.76
C TYR A 177 -8.35 -21.85 19.16
N GLY A 178 -9.10 -22.59 20.00
CA GLY A 178 -8.73 -22.87 21.39
C GLY A 178 -8.65 -21.59 22.21
N GLY A 179 -9.56 -20.64 21.92
CA GLY A 179 -9.49 -19.22 22.23
C GLY A 179 -8.88 -18.91 23.60
N ALA A 180 -7.93 -17.98 23.60
CA ALA A 180 -7.32 -17.46 24.82
C ALA A 180 -8.29 -16.61 25.68
N GLY A 181 -9.58 -16.59 25.36
CA GLY A 181 -10.61 -15.79 26.03
C GLY A 181 -10.42 -14.27 25.85
N LEU A 182 -9.79 -13.84 24.76
CA LEU A 182 -9.49 -12.43 24.50
C LEU A 182 -10.61 -11.77 23.70
N THR A 183 -10.96 -10.53 24.07
CA THR A 183 -11.82 -9.67 23.23
C THR A 183 -11.12 -9.28 21.94
N PHE A 184 -11.89 -8.89 20.92
CA PHE A 184 -11.34 -8.33 19.70
C PHE A 184 -10.45 -7.11 20.02
N ASP A 185 -10.90 -6.23 20.91
CA ASP A 185 -10.15 -5.03 21.30
C ASP A 185 -8.79 -5.40 21.90
N GLN A 186 -8.73 -6.45 22.72
CA GLN A 186 -7.48 -6.92 23.30
C GLN A 186 -6.56 -7.55 22.23
N ARG A 187 -7.10 -8.30 21.27
CA ARG A 187 -6.35 -8.81 20.10
C ARG A 187 -5.79 -7.64 19.28
N LYS A 188 -6.63 -6.65 18.95
CA LYS A 188 -6.26 -5.44 18.21
C LYS A 188 -5.12 -4.68 18.91
N MET A 189 -5.21 -4.46 20.21
CA MET A 189 -4.15 -3.77 20.95
C MET A 189 -2.86 -4.60 21.06
N ASN A 190 -2.94 -5.93 21.09
CA ASN A 190 -1.77 -6.80 21.01
C ASN A 190 -1.06 -6.67 19.64
N ALA A 191 -1.85 -6.70 18.56
CA ALA A 191 -1.38 -6.53 17.19
C ALA A 191 -0.71 -5.16 16.97
N VAL A 192 -1.42 -4.08 17.31
CA VAL A 192 -0.93 -2.69 17.19
C VAL A 192 0.39 -2.51 17.94
N ARG A 193 0.47 -3.02 19.17
CA ARG A 193 1.71 -2.95 19.96
C ARG A 193 2.84 -3.71 19.28
N ALA A 194 2.60 -4.94 18.82
CA ALA A 194 3.63 -5.71 18.12
C ALA A 194 4.07 -5.03 16.82
N TYR A 195 3.15 -4.39 16.09
CA TYR A 195 3.47 -3.65 14.88
C TYR A 195 4.45 -2.51 15.16
N PHE A 196 4.19 -1.67 16.17
CA PHE A 196 5.12 -0.60 16.57
C PHE A 196 6.46 -1.11 17.13
N GLU A 197 6.48 -2.30 17.74
CA GLU A 197 7.71 -2.92 18.24
C GLU A 197 8.58 -3.51 17.11
N TRP A 198 7.96 -3.98 16.03
CA TRP A 198 8.63 -4.76 14.97
C TRP A 198 8.72 -4.06 13.61
N MET A 199 8.03 -2.95 13.38
CA MET A 199 8.13 -2.16 12.14
C MET A 199 8.92 -0.87 12.39
N PRO A 200 9.67 -0.36 11.40
CA PRO A 200 10.46 0.87 11.53
C PRO A 200 9.56 2.11 11.44
N ILE A 201 8.64 2.26 12.40
CA ILE A 201 7.64 3.30 12.44
C ILE A 201 7.64 3.99 13.80
N ARG A 202 7.38 5.30 13.80
CA ARG A 202 7.17 6.10 15.02
C ARG A 202 5.67 6.25 15.25
N GLN A 203 5.26 6.29 16.51
CA GLN A 203 3.92 6.74 16.85
C GLN A 203 3.73 8.18 16.36
N VAL A 204 2.63 8.44 15.67
CA VAL A 204 2.34 9.77 15.09
C VAL A 204 1.94 10.74 16.20
N GLU A 205 1.09 10.28 17.11
CA GLU A 205 0.68 10.99 18.33
C GLU A 205 0.79 10.00 19.49
N MET A 206 1.44 10.39 20.60
CA MET A 206 1.74 9.47 21.70
C MET A 206 0.50 9.06 22.51
N ASP A 207 -0.59 9.82 22.41
CA ASP A 207 -1.88 9.56 23.04
C ASP A 207 -2.88 8.84 22.12
N ASP A 208 -2.54 8.65 20.84
CA ASP A 208 -3.36 7.95 19.86
C ASP A 208 -2.58 6.79 19.22
N ASN A 209 -2.67 5.63 19.87
CA ASN A 209 -1.98 4.41 19.44
C ASN A 209 -2.51 3.85 18.10
N LEU A 210 -3.68 4.29 17.61
CA LEU A 210 -4.25 3.83 16.34
C LEU A 210 -3.96 4.80 15.19
N ARG A 211 -3.40 5.97 15.47
CA ARG A 211 -3.02 6.91 14.41
C ARG A 211 -1.73 6.50 13.73
N ILE A 212 -1.88 5.89 12.56
CA ILE A 212 -0.76 5.48 11.69
C ILE A 212 -0.66 6.29 10.38
N TRP A 213 -1.78 6.86 9.91
CA TRP A 213 -1.81 7.61 8.65
C TRP A 213 -1.00 8.90 8.80
N ARG A 214 -0.27 9.25 7.74
CA ARG A 214 0.71 10.34 7.78
C ARG A 214 1.10 10.77 6.38
N SER A 215 1.68 11.96 6.29
CA SER A 215 2.15 12.54 5.03
C SER A 215 3.62 12.93 5.12
N PHE A 216 4.34 12.80 4.00
CA PHE A 216 5.75 13.15 3.87
C PHE A 216 5.92 14.06 2.66
N SER A 217 6.58 15.19 2.86
CA SER A 217 6.89 16.15 1.80
C SER A 217 8.33 15.94 1.36
N LEU A 218 8.51 15.36 0.17
CA LEU A 218 9.80 15.01 -0.41
C LEU A 218 10.15 16.05 -1.46
N GLY A 219 10.72 17.17 -1.01
CA GLY A 219 10.96 18.33 -1.86
C GLY A 219 9.69 18.97 -2.41
N ASN A 220 9.89 19.82 -3.40
CA ASN A 220 8.83 20.37 -4.23
C ASN A 220 8.16 19.31 -5.15
N LEU A 221 8.78 18.13 -5.29
CA LEU A 221 8.38 17.12 -6.27
C LEU A 221 7.17 16.30 -5.82
N VAL A 222 7.23 15.67 -4.65
CA VAL A 222 6.26 14.65 -4.22
C VAL A 222 5.78 14.89 -2.80
N ASP A 223 4.46 14.80 -2.60
CA ASP A 223 3.90 14.41 -1.30
C ASP A 223 3.48 12.94 -1.30
N ILE A 224 3.98 12.17 -0.33
CA ILE A 224 3.45 10.84 -0.03
C ILE A 224 2.40 10.97 1.05
N ILE A 225 1.25 10.34 0.83
CA ILE A 225 0.10 10.37 1.71
C ILE A 225 -0.34 8.94 1.99
N MET A 226 0.01 8.43 3.17
CA MET A 226 -0.36 7.08 3.61
C MET A 226 -1.68 7.15 4.37
N LEU A 227 -2.68 6.41 3.91
CA LEU A 227 -4.00 6.32 4.52
C LEU A 227 -4.08 5.17 5.53
N ASP A 228 -5.06 5.23 6.44
CA ASP A 228 -5.57 4.06 7.17
C ASP A 228 -7.01 3.83 6.75
N THR A 229 -7.26 2.76 6.01
CA THR A 229 -8.61 2.36 5.57
C THR A 229 -9.12 1.13 6.32
N ARG A 230 -8.62 0.85 7.53
CA ARG A 230 -9.01 -0.32 8.34
C ARG A 230 -9.35 0.05 9.77
N GLN A 231 -8.36 0.44 10.57
CA GLN A 231 -8.45 0.28 12.02
C GLN A 231 -9.07 1.47 12.73
N TYR A 232 -8.93 2.67 12.15
CA TYR A 232 -9.29 3.92 12.83
C TYR A 232 -10.75 4.35 12.60
N ASP A 233 -11.19 4.52 11.35
CA ASP A 233 -12.50 5.14 11.03
C ASP A 233 -13.43 4.28 10.16
N ARG A 234 -13.01 3.07 9.79
CA ARG A 234 -13.84 2.17 8.98
C ARG A 234 -14.94 1.58 9.84
N SER A 235 -16.17 2.07 9.66
CA SER A 235 -17.29 1.76 10.55
C SER A 235 -17.90 0.37 10.38
N VAL A 236 -17.70 -0.31 9.26
CA VAL A 236 -18.03 -1.73 9.02
C VAL A 236 -17.46 -2.09 7.64
N THR A 237 -17.19 -3.36 7.38
CA THR A 237 -16.75 -3.87 6.07
C THR A 237 -17.49 -5.14 5.67
N ASP A 238 -17.21 -5.67 4.48
CA ASP A 238 -17.64 -6.99 4.06
C ASP A 238 -16.95 -8.06 4.90
N LEU A 239 -17.76 -8.81 5.65
CA LEU A 239 -17.37 -9.91 6.52
C LEU A 239 -17.88 -11.24 5.93
N TYR A 240 -18.12 -11.28 4.63
CA TYR A 240 -18.66 -12.38 3.84
C TYR A 240 -20.15 -12.69 4.07
N TRP A 241 -20.65 -12.52 5.30
CA TRP A 241 -22.06 -12.76 5.64
C TRP A 241 -22.95 -11.51 5.51
N ASN A 242 -22.37 -10.32 5.40
CA ASN A 242 -23.07 -9.03 5.31
C ASN A 242 -22.81 -8.30 3.98
N THR A 243 -22.29 -8.97 2.95
CA THR A 243 -21.95 -8.36 1.66
C THR A 243 -23.10 -7.54 1.07
N GLU A 244 -24.33 -8.09 1.07
CA GLU A 244 -25.53 -7.40 0.61
C GLU A 244 -25.81 -6.12 1.40
N TYR A 245 -25.64 -6.15 2.72
CA TYR A 245 -25.80 -4.98 3.58
C TYR A 245 -24.76 -3.89 3.26
N ILE A 246 -23.49 -4.26 3.04
CA ILE A 246 -22.46 -3.31 2.62
C ILE A 246 -22.82 -2.68 1.28
N HIS A 247 -23.36 -3.48 0.36
CA HIS A 247 -23.83 -2.98 -0.93
C HIS A 247 -24.98 -1.97 -0.79
N GLU A 248 -25.89 -2.15 0.17
CA GLU A 248 -26.95 -1.18 0.46
C GLU A 248 -26.42 0.15 1.02
N ILE A 249 -25.40 0.10 1.90
CA ILE A 249 -24.87 1.28 2.60
C ILE A 249 -23.65 1.92 1.93
N GLN A 250 -23.18 1.41 0.79
CA GLN A 250 -21.98 1.89 0.08
C GLN A 250 -22.00 3.40 -0.26
N ASN A 251 -23.17 4.04 -0.14
CA ASN A 251 -23.38 5.46 -0.34
C ASN A 251 -23.35 6.30 0.95
N ASP A 252 -22.93 5.76 2.11
CA ASP A 252 -22.89 6.44 3.41
C ASP A 252 -21.46 6.60 4.01
N ALA A 253 -21.25 7.61 4.88
CA ALA A 253 -20.04 7.98 5.69
C ALA A 253 -18.69 8.34 5.00
N GLY A 254 -17.87 9.27 5.60
CA GLY A 254 -16.74 10.15 5.10
C GLY A 254 -15.26 9.64 5.20
N ARG A 255 -14.13 10.41 5.28
CA ARG A 255 -13.53 11.63 4.63
C ARG A 255 -11.97 11.52 4.67
N PHE A 256 -11.26 11.97 3.63
CA PHE A 256 -9.82 12.34 3.72
C PHE A 256 -9.47 13.42 2.66
N TYR A 257 -9.56 14.71 3.01
CA TYR A 257 -9.42 15.81 2.05
C TYR A 257 -8.36 16.84 2.43
N ASN A 258 -8.12 17.00 3.73
CA ASN A 258 -7.30 18.09 4.23
C ASN A 258 -5.84 17.97 3.74
N GLN A 259 -5.31 16.76 3.60
CA GLN A 259 -3.95 16.50 3.17
C GLN A 259 -3.79 16.75 1.67
N LEU A 260 -4.80 16.43 0.85
CA LEU A 260 -4.81 16.74 -0.58
C LEU A 260 -4.79 18.25 -0.80
N THR A 261 -5.63 18.99 -0.07
CA THR A 261 -5.65 20.46 -0.11
C THR A 261 -4.32 21.05 0.38
N LYS A 262 -3.78 20.56 1.51
CA LYS A 262 -2.48 21.01 2.03
C LYS A 262 -1.35 20.80 1.02
N SER A 263 -1.31 19.62 0.41
CA SER A 263 -0.35 19.28 -0.64
C SER A 263 -0.46 20.20 -1.86
N LYS A 264 -1.69 20.52 -2.29
CA LYS A 264 -1.92 21.48 -3.38
C LYS A 264 -1.44 22.88 -3.01
N ASN A 265 -1.80 23.35 -1.82
CA ASN A 265 -1.47 24.71 -1.38
C ASN A 265 0.02 24.94 -1.21
N ARG A 266 0.79 23.91 -0.81
CA ARG A 266 2.26 24.01 -0.74
C ARG A 266 2.96 23.90 -2.10
N GLY A 267 2.23 23.63 -3.19
CA GLY A 267 2.79 23.57 -4.54
C GLY A 267 3.49 22.26 -4.90
N ALA A 268 3.25 21.15 -4.20
CA ALA A 268 3.84 19.86 -4.57
C ALA A 268 3.43 19.43 -5.98
N ALA A 269 4.39 19.01 -6.80
CA ALA A 269 4.14 18.63 -8.19
C ALA A 269 3.29 17.36 -8.31
N TRP A 270 3.52 16.36 -7.44
CA TRP A 270 2.84 15.07 -7.43
C TRP A 270 2.33 14.67 -6.04
N ARG A 271 1.27 13.85 -5.99
CA ARG A 271 0.70 13.23 -4.80
C ARG A 271 0.69 11.72 -4.97
N LEU A 272 1.45 11.00 -4.17
CA LEU A 272 1.45 9.54 -4.09
C LEU A 272 0.60 9.13 -2.89
N ILE A 273 -0.55 8.52 -3.14
CA ILE A 273 -1.53 8.14 -2.14
C ILE A 273 -1.43 6.64 -1.91
N GLY A 274 -0.91 6.23 -0.75
CA GLY A 274 -0.89 4.84 -0.32
C GLY A 274 -2.21 4.48 0.34
N SER A 275 -2.98 3.61 -0.31
CA SER A 275 -4.20 2.98 0.20
C SER A 275 -3.93 1.51 0.42
N GLN A 276 -4.59 0.90 1.38
CA GLN A 276 -4.55 -0.55 1.59
C GLN A 276 -5.29 -1.25 0.44
N ILE A 277 -6.53 -0.83 0.25
CA ILE A 277 -7.50 -1.41 -0.69
C ILE A 277 -7.55 -0.64 -2.01
N VAL A 278 -7.95 -1.34 -3.07
CA VAL A 278 -8.03 -0.79 -4.43
C VAL A 278 -9.04 0.34 -4.51
N PHE A 279 -8.61 1.50 -5.03
CA PHE A 279 -9.43 2.70 -5.18
C PHE A 279 -10.30 2.70 -6.45
N SER A 280 -9.75 2.19 -7.55
CA SER A 280 -10.46 2.07 -8.82
C SER A 280 -11.60 1.07 -8.75
N ARG A 281 -12.64 1.28 -9.56
CA ARG A 281 -13.72 0.31 -9.69
C ARG A 281 -13.20 -0.93 -10.40
N LEU A 282 -13.28 -2.10 -9.76
CA LEU A 282 -12.83 -3.35 -10.37
C LEU A 282 -14.03 -4.26 -10.63
N ASN A 283 -14.32 -4.51 -11.90
CA ASN A 283 -15.31 -5.51 -12.28
C ASN A 283 -14.66 -6.90 -12.21
N GLN A 284 -15.06 -7.66 -11.20
CA GLN A 284 -14.67 -9.02 -10.89
C GLN A 284 -15.66 -10.06 -11.42
N SER A 285 -16.51 -9.74 -12.41
CA SER A 285 -17.52 -10.69 -12.93
C SER A 285 -16.92 -12.01 -13.43
N THR A 286 -15.66 -11.99 -13.86
CA THR A 286 -14.93 -13.17 -14.30
C THR A 286 -14.47 -14.08 -13.15
N THR A 287 -14.42 -13.58 -11.92
CA THR A 287 -13.94 -14.32 -10.73
C THR A 287 -15.00 -14.47 -9.63
N GLY A 288 -15.92 -13.50 -9.49
CA GLY A 288 -16.94 -13.43 -8.42
C GLY A 288 -18.39 -13.62 -8.88
N GLY A 289 -18.64 -13.87 -10.17
CA GLY A 289 -19.99 -14.01 -10.71
C GLY A 289 -20.62 -12.67 -11.14
N VAL A 290 -21.80 -12.73 -11.77
CA VAL A 290 -22.38 -11.56 -12.47
C VAL A 290 -23.31 -10.70 -11.61
N ASP A 291 -23.83 -11.24 -10.50
CA ASP A 291 -24.91 -10.60 -9.75
C ASP A 291 -24.43 -9.50 -8.78
N ASP A 292 -23.14 -9.51 -8.40
CA ASP A 292 -22.43 -8.38 -7.76
C ASP A 292 -20.92 -8.49 -7.99
N PRO A 293 -20.40 -8.02 -9.14
CA PRO A 293 -19.02 -8.28 -9.53
C PRO A 293 -18.02 -7.33 -8.85
N TYR A 294 -18.32 -6.78 -7.68
CA TYR A 294 -17.47 -5.76 -7.05
C TYR A 294 -16.89 -6.25 -5.73
N ASN A 295 -15.68 -5.78 -5.40
CA ASN A 295 -15.07 -6.07 -4.11
C ASN A 295 -15.64 -5.11 -3.05
N MET A 296 -16.56 -5.60 -2.23
CA MET A 296 -17.23 -4.83 -1.19
C MET A 296 -16.34 -4.53 0.01
N ASP A 297 -15.22 -5.24 0.15
CA ASP A 297 -14.13 -4.90 1.07
C ASP A 297 -13.16 -3.84 0.49
N ALA A 298 -13.26 -3.50 -0.81
CA ALA A 298 -12.49 -2.41 -1.41
C ALA A 298 -13.28 -1.09 -1.47
N TRP A 299 -12.74 -0.07 -2.16
CA TRP A 299 -13.44 1.22 -2.32
C TRP A 299 -14.76 1.11 -3.09
N ASP A 300 -15.02 -0.03 -3.74
CA ASP A 300 -16.32 -0.32 -4.33
C ASP A 300 -17.43 -0.49 -3.29
N GLY A 301 -17.11 -0.91 -2.06
CA GLY A 301 -18.03 -0.87 -0.92
C GLY A 301 -18.19 0.50 -0.25
N TYR A 302 -17.47 1.53 -0.71
CA TYR A 302 -17.49 2.90 -0.14
C TYR A 302 -17.62 3.97 -1.24
N GLN A 303 -18.54 3.76 -2.17
CA GLN A 303 -18.70 4.63 -3.35
C GLN A 303 -18.94 6.10 -3.01
N ALA A 304 -19.71 6.42 -1.96
CA ALA A 304 -19.90 7.83 -1.58
C ALA A 304 -18.60 8.49 -1.13
N ASN A 305 -17.71 7.75 -0.45
CA ASN A 305 -16.38 8.25 -0.10
C ASN A 305 -15.51 8.49 -1.31
N ARG A 306 -15.51 7.53 -2.24
CA ARG A 306 -14.78 7.68 -3.50
C ARG A 306 -15.28 8.90 -4.27
N ASN A 307 -16.60 9.04 -4.43
CA ASN A 307 -17.23 10.15 -5.16
C ASN A 307 -16.92 11.50 -4.52
N ARG A 308 -16.97 11.62 -3.19
CA ARG A 308 -16.58 12.87 -2.52
C ARG A 308 -15.08 13.17 -2.67
N THR A 309 -14.24 12.15 -2.72
CA THR A 309 -12.80 12.31 -2.99
C THR A 309 -12.59 12.86 -4.40
N PHE A 310 -13.23 12.27 -5.41
CA PHE A 310 -13.21 12.80 -6.77
C PHE A 310 -13.76 14.23 -6.86
N GLN A 311 -14.89 14.50 -6.21
CA GLN A 311 -15.48 15.84 -6.16
C GLN A 311 -14.54 16.86 -5.51
N HIS A 312 -13.84 16.47 -4.43
CA HIS A 312 -12.87 17.32 -3.76
C HIS A 312 -11.67 17.63 -4.65
N LEU A 313 -11.09 16.61 -5.28
CA LEU A 313 -9.99 16.78 -6.23
C LEU A 313 -10.41 17.72 -7.38
N TYR A 314 -11.60 17.52 -7.94
CA TYR A 314 -12.13 18.33 -9.02
C TYR A 314 -12.37 19.79 -8.61
N ASN A 315 -13.16 20.01 -7.55
CA ASN A 315 -13.56 21.34 -7.12
C ASN A 315 -12.38 22.23 -6.72
N ASN A 316 -11.25 21.63 -6.34
CA ASN A 316 -10.06 22.33 -5.89
C ASN A 316 -8.91 22.27 -6.91
N ASN A 317 -9.16 21.77 -8.13
CA ASN A 317 -8.16 21.63 -9.19
C ASN A 317 -6.86 20.93 -8.71
N ILE A 318 -7.03 19.84 -7.96
CA ILE A 318 -5.95 19.02 -7.41
C ILE A 318 -5.63 17.92 -8.41
N THR A 319 -4.60 18.14 -9.21
CA THR A 319 -4.12 17.23 -10.26
C THR A 319 -2.91 16.41 -9.77
N ASN A 320 -2.38 15.54 -10.65
CA ASN A 320 -1.15 14.77 -10.45
C ASN A 320 -1.20 13.84 -9.22
N ASN A 321 -2.27 13.03 -9.14
CA ASN A 321 -2.46 12.06 -8.06
C ASN A 321 -2.24 10.64 -8.60
N ILE A 322 -1.46 9.85 -7.85
CA ILE A 322 -1.26 8.42 -8.10
C ILE A 322 -1.75 7.69 -6.85
N VAL A 323 -2.77 6.85 -6.97
CA VAL A 323 -3.23 5.98 -5.87
C VAL A 323 -2.60 4.61 -6.05
N MET A 324 -1.93 4.12 -5.01
CA MET A 324 -1.30 2.82 -4.95
C MET A 324 -2.05 1.96 -3.93
N ALA A 325 -2.30 0.70 -4.25
CA ALA A 325 -3.07 -0.21 -3.42
C ALA A 325 -2.48 -1.63 -3.39
N GLY A 326 -2.74 -2.35 -2.30
CA GLY A 326 -2.46 -3.77 -2.08
C GLY A 326 -3.75 -4.60 -2.05
N ASP A 327 -3.89 -5.45 -1.03
CA ASP A 327 -5.06 -6.31 -0.69
C ASP A 327 -5.38 -7.40 -1.74
N SER A 328 -5.75 -7.00 -2.95
CA SER A 328 -6.36 -7.89 -3.93
C SER A 328 -5.31 -8.82 -4.57
N HIS A 329 -5.08 -10.00 -3.97
CA HIS A 329 -4.21 -11.05 -4.50
C HIS A 329 -4.74 -11.55 -5.84
N ILE A 330 -3.91 -11.57 -6.91
CA ILE A 330 -4.34 -12.06 -8.23
C ILE A 330 -3.53 -13.31 -8.63
N PRO A 331 -4.17 -14.47 -8.86
CA PRO A 331 -3.49 -15.77 -8.77
C PRO A 331 -2.75 -16.28 -10.03
N GLU A 332 -2.92 -15.69 -11.23
CA GLU A 332 -2.34 -16.27 -12.47
C GLU A 332 -1.60 -15.28 -13.37
N ALA A 333 -2.24 -14.16 -13.72
CA ALA A 333 -1.61 -13.10 -14.46
C ALA A 333 -2.35 -11.78 -14.25
N VAL A 334 -1.62 -10.71 -13.99
CA VAL A 334 -2.18 -9.36 -13.95
C VAL A 334 -1.88 -8.67 -15.27
N ARG A 335 -2.91 -8.47 -16.10
CA ARG A 335 -2.85 -7.43 -17.13
C ARG A 335 -3.27 -6.12 -16.48
N ALA A 336 -2.31 -5.43 -15.87
CA ALA A 336 -2.58 -4.14 -15.29
C ALA A 336 -2.62 -3.12 -16.43
N LYS A 337 -3.81 -2.58 -16.65
CA LYS A 337 -4.05 -1.51 -17.60
C LYS A 337 -4.33 -0.25 -16.80
N PHE A 338 -3.43 0.72 -16.91
CA PHE A 338 -3.55 2.00 -16.25
C PHE A 338 -4.28 2.91 -17.18
N TYR A 339 -5.39 3.44 -16.72
CA TYR A 339 -6.18 4.37 -17.47
C TYR A 339 -6.31 5.68 -16.70
N GLY A 340 -6.15 6.79 -17.40
CA GLY A 340 -6.50 8.12 -16.94
C GLY A 340 -7.97 8.38 -17.25
N ILE A 341 -8.70 8.88 -16.28
CA ILE A 341 -10.06 9.36 -16.50
C ILE A 341 -10.00 10.79 -17.08
N PRO A 342 -10.61 11.06 -18.25
CA PRO A 342 -10.52 12.37 -18.92
C PRO A 342 -11.10 13.51 -18.08
N THR A 343 -12.09 13.19 -17.25
CA THR A 343 -12.77 14.13 -16.34
C THR A 343 -13.21 13.41 -15.06
N LEU A 344 -13.16 14.13 -13.93
CA LEU A 344 -13.68 13.67 -12.64
C LEU A 344 -15.18 13.99 -12.46
N VAL A 345 -15.79 14.74 -13.40
CA VAL A 345 -17.16 15.31 -13.25
C VAL A 345 -18.22 14.43 -13.87
N GLN A 346 -17.99 14.02 -15.12
CA GLN A 346 -18.91 13.20 -15.85
C GLN A 346 -18.31 11.81 -15.89
N ARG A 347 -19.03 10.83 -15.33
CA ARG A 347 -18.69 9.44 -15.54
C ARG A 347 -18.76 9.16 -17.03
N THR A 348 -17.61 9.05 -17.67
CA THR A 348 -17.50 8.57 -19.04
C THR A 348 -16.84 7.21 -19.00
N PRO A 349 -17.34 6.23 -19.77
CA PRO A 349 -16.62 4.96 -19.90
C PRO A 349 -15.30 5.14 -20.66
N LEU A 350 -15.12 6.29 -21.32
CA LEU A 350 -13.94 6.68 -22.08
C LEU A 350 -12.75 6.93 -21.15
N GLU A 351 -11.81 6.00 -21.17
CA GLU A 351 -10.61 5.96 -20.36
C GLU A 351 -9.37 6.11 -21.25
N VAL A 352 -8.46 7.04 -20.94
CA VAL A 352 -7.20 7.23 -21.68
C VAL A 352 -6.21 6.18 -21.20
N SER A 353 -5.79 5.24 -22.05
CA SER A 353 -4.76 4.29 -21.62
C SER A 353 -3.44 5.05 -21.38
N LEU A 354 -2.81 4.77 -20.25
CA LEU A 354 -1.57 5.39 -19.80
C LEU A 354 -0.42 4.40 -19.94
N ALA A 355 -0.63 3.17 -19.46
CA ALA A 355 0.33 2.09 -19.56
C ALA A 355 -0.37 0.74 -19.45
N ASN A 356 0.11 -0.24 -20.21
CA ASN A 356 -0.31 -1.62 -20.07
C ASN A 356 0.89 -2.47 -19.70
N PHE A 357 0.75 -3.28 -18.66
CA PHE A 357 1.77 -4.27 -18.35
C PHE A 357 1.18 -5.60 -17.93
N THR A 358 1.90 -6.68 -18.29
CA THR A 358 1.54 -8.03 -17.87
C THR A 358 2.54 -8.48 -16.80
N VAL A 359 2.03 -8.89 -15.65
CA VAL A 359 2.81 -9.62 -14.65
C VAL A 359 2.30 -11.05 -14.67
N LEU A 360 3.16 -11.99 -15.07
CA LEU A 360 2.83 -13.41 -15.02
C LEU A 360 3.16 -13.95 -13.63
N ARG A 361 2.39 -14.93 -13.17
CA ARG A 361 2.78 -15.78 -12.03
C ARG A 361 4.19 -16.34 -12.25
N ASP A 362 4.99 -16.32 -11.19
CA ASP A 362 6.40 -16.74 -11.16
C ASP A 362 7.38 -15.90 -12.00
N ALA A 363 6.92 -14.84 -12.67
CA ALA A 363 7.82 -13.88 -13.30
C ALA A 363 8.44 -12.94 -12.25
N ASN A 364 9.76 -12.76 -12.31
CA ASN A 364 10.49 -11.84 -11.44
C ASN A 364 10.60 -10.41 -12.02
N ALA A 365 9.84 -10.13 -13.08
CA ALA A 365 9.80 -8.84 -13.75
C ALA A 365 8.44 -8.64 -14.42
N VAL A 366 8.02 -7.38 -14.49
CA VAL A 366 6.92 -6.95 -15.35
C VAL A 366 7.30 -7.29 -16.81
N GLN A 367 6.48 -8.10 -17.49
CA GLN A 367 6.64 -8.31 -18.92
C GLN A 367 6.23 -7.03 -19.66
N ARG A 368 7.23 -6.36 -20.21
CA ARG A 368 7.10 -5.26 -21.17
C ARG A 368 7.52 -5.80 -22.55
N PRO A 369 7.09 -5.18 -23.66
CA PRO A 369 7.62 -5.54 -24.97
C PRO A 369 9.16 -5.56 -24.91
N VAL A 370 9.74 -6.72 -25.19
CA VAL A 370 11.18 -6.92 -25.15
C VAL A 370 11.75 -6.12 -26.32
N ALA A 371 12.52 -5.05 -26.03
CA ALA A 371 13.15 -4.11 -26.97
C ALA A 371 12.31 -2.90 -27.44
N GLY A 372 11.93 -2.03 -26.49
CA GLY A 372 11.35 -0.73 -26.79
C GLY A 372 9.86 -0.82 -27.10
N GLY A 373 9.05 -0.40 -26.13
CA GLY A 373 7.61 -0.24 -26.29
C GLY A 373 7.24 1.22 -26.44
N VAL A 374 6.07 1.47 -27.00
CA VAL A 374 5.42 2.78 -26.97
C VAL A 374 4.59 2.85 -25.69
N VAL A 375 4.71 3.93 -24.94
CA VAL A 375 3.73 4.28 -23.88
C VAL A 375 2.96 5.52 -24.30
N GLU A 376 1.66 5.52 -24.00
CA GLU A 376 0.74 6.60 -24.37
C GLU A 376 0.90 7.81 -23.42
N SER A 377 1.34 7.54 -22.19
CA SER A 377 1.72 8.54 -21.19
C SER A 377 2.77 7.96 -20.22
N GLY A 378 3.57 8.81 -19.57
CA GLY A 378 4.62 8.40 -18.63
C GLY A 378 6.00 8.22 -19.25
N ALA A 379 6.83 7.33 -18.70
CA ALA A 379 8.20 7.08 -19.16
C ALA A 379 8.49 5.58 -19.28
N VAL A 380 9.21 5.19 -20.34
CA VAL A 380 9.66 3.82 -20.58
C VAL A 380 11.16 3.77 -20.83
N LYS A 381 11.87 2.90 -20.11
CA LYS A 381 13.31 2.71 -20.31
C LYS A 381 13.55 2.04 -21.66
N PHE A 382 14.20 2.75 -22.58
CA PHE A 382 14.48 2.34 -23.97
C PHE A 382 13.28 2.29 -24.93
N GLY A 383 12.25 3.13 -24.72
CA GLY A 383 11.11 3.26 -25.64
C GLY A 383 10.70 4.72 -25.86
N GLU A 384 9.59 4.94 -26.57
CA GLU A 384 9.09 6.27 -26.94
C GLU A 384 7.75 6.57 -26.26
N VAL A 385 7.54 7.83 -25.90
CA VAL A 385 6.23 8.33 -25.44
C VAL A 385 5.48 8.87 -26.66
N LEU A 386 4.40 8.21 -27.07
CA LEU A 386 3.55 8.70 -28.15
C LEU A 386 2.17 9.03 -27.58
N GLN A 387 1.95 10.31 -27.31
CA GLN A 387 0.64 10.79 -26.89
C GLN A 387 -0.42 10.43 -27.94
N THR A 388 -1.54 9.93 -27.44
CA THR A 388 -2.66 9.49 -28.26
C THR A 388 -3.97 9.99 -27.69
N ASN A 389 -4.90 10.27 -28.60
CA ASN A 389 -6.25 10.74 -28.28
C ASN A 389 -7.23 9.55 -28.28
N LEU A 390 -6.68 8.34 -28.25
CA LEU A 390 -7.42 7.08 -28.23
C LEU A 390 -7.92 6.84 -26.81
N THR A 391 -9.23 6.78 -26.65
CA THR A 391 -9.88 6.40 -25.39
C THR A 391 -10.44 5.00 -25.54
N TYR A 392 -10.29 4.22 -24.48
CA TYR A 392 -10.92 2.92 -24.31
C TYR A 392 -12.28 3.11 -23.67
N ASP A 393 -13.37 2.73 -24.33
CA ASP A 393 -14.69 2.71 -23.74
C ASP A 393 -14.83 1.45 -22.87
N THR A 394 -14.81 1.60 -21.54
CA THR A 394 -14.94 0.49 -20.59
C THR A 394 -16.35 -0.13 -20.55
N ALA A 395 -17.36 0.51 -21.12
CA ALA A 395 -18.70 -0.04 -21.21
C ALA A 395 -18.87 -0.93 -22.46
N THR A 396 -18.24 -0.56 -23.58
CA THR A 396 -18.36 -1.31 -24.85
C THR A 396 -17.15 -2.19 -25.16
N GLY A 397 -16.00 -1.91 -24.55
CA GLY A 397 -14.72 -2.56 -24.82
C GLY A 397 -14.04 -2.09 -26.11
N GLU A 398 -14.50 -0.98 -26.72
CA GLU A 398 -13.98 -0.47 -27.99
C GLU A 398 -13.01 0.70 -27.80
N TYR A 399 -12.13 0.90 -28.78
CA TYR A 399 -11.24 2.06 -28.83
C TYR A 399 -11.76 3.07 -29.85
N SER A 400 -11.81 4.34 -29.45
CA SER A 400 -12.24 5.44 -30.30
C SER A 400 -11.34 6.66 -30.12
N VAL A 401 -11.18 7.46 -31.18
CA VAL A 401 -10.43 8.72 -31.11
C VAL A 401 -11.38 9.82 -30.65
N HIS A 402 -11.09 10.44 -29.51
CA HIS A 402 -11.88 11.55 -28.99
C HIS A 402 -11.05 12.83 -28.91
N ASN A 403 -11.66 13.96 -29.25
CA ASN A 403 -11.02 15.26 -29.06
C ASN A 403 -11.10 15.67 -27.59
N LEU A 404 -9.99 15.56 -26.85
CA LEU A 404 -9.97 15.84 -25.42
C LEU A 404 -10.40 17.28 -25.08
N SER A 405 -10.32 18.22 -26.03
CA SER A 405 -10.82 19.60 -25.86
C SER A 405 -12.35 19.69 -25.71
N THR A 406 -13.10 18.70 -26.21
CA THR A 406 -14.57 18.66 -26.13
C THR A 406 -15.10 18.26 -24.76
N PHE A 407 -14.24 17.76 -23.85
CA PHE A 407 -14.59 17.49 -22.45
C PHE A 407 -14.49 18.73 -21.54
N GLY A 408 -14.35 19.93 -22.12
CA GLY A 408 -14.34 21.21 -21.37
C GLY A 408 -12.95 21.77 -21.07
N TYR A 409 -11.90 21.31 -21.76
CA TYR A 409 -10.55 21.86 -21.63
C TYR A 409 -10.41 23.19 -22.37
N ASN A 410 -10.85 24.29 -21.75
CA ASN A 410 -10.29 25.61 -22.05
C ASN A 410 -9.25 25.94 -20.95
N GLN A 411 -8.10 25.29 -21.01
CA GLN A 411 -6.87 25.82 -20.42
C GLN A 411 -5.81 25.83 -21.50
N ILE A 412 -5.55 27.03 -22.01
CA ILE A 412 -4.32 27.36 -22.73
C ILE A 412 -3.20 27.22 -21.72
N ILE A 413 -2.28 26.30 -21.98
CA ILE A 413 -1.00 26.21 -21.30
C ILE A 413 -0.08 27.16 -22.05
N ASP A 414 0.22 28.32 -21.45
CA ASP A 414 1.45 29.07 -21.71
C ASP A 414 2.47 28.73 -20.61
#